data_AF-A0ABD4T9H2-F1
#
_entry.id   AF-A0ABD4T9H2-F1
#
_cell.length_a   1.000
_cell.length_b   1.000
_cell.length_c   1.000
_cell.angle_alpha   90.00
_cell.angle_beta   90.00
_cell.angle_gamma   90.00
#
_symmetry.space_group_name_H-M   'P 1'
#
loop_
_entity.id
_entity.type
_entity.pdbx_description
1 polymer ?
#
loop_
_entity_poly.entity_id
_entity_poly.type
_entity_poly.pdbx_seq_one_letter_code
_entity_poly.pdbx_strand_id
1 'polypeptide(L)' 'MDEATRQAFKGRFVILTVMLNIIVLCFAMAAFVLFRFAPEGTPGLVIGILLLAVGVAFSVSFRKHYTLTKAWLQEQP' A
#
# COMPACT_ATOMS: atom_id res chain seq x y z
N MET A 1 -3.38 28.15 -4.24
CA MET A 1 -2.27 27.23 -3.94
C MET A 1 -1.04 27.72 -4.65
N ASP A 2 -0.02 28.13 -3.89
CA ASP A 2 1.26 28.60 -4.42
C ASP A 2 1.98 27.50 -5.21
N GLU A 3 2.81 27.88 -6.19
CA GLU A 3 3.52 26.96 -7.09
C GLU A 3 4.40 25.97 -6.30
N ALA A 4 4.99 26.42 -5.19
CA ALA A 4 5.81 25.60 -4.30
C ALA A 4 4.97 24.53 -3.57
N THR A 5 3.79 24.90 -3.07
CA THR A 5 2.85 23.97 -2.42
C THR A 5 2.35 22.90 -3.41
N ARG A 6 2.19 23.26 -4.68
CA ARG A 6 1.76 22.33 -5.75
C ARG A 6 2.80 21.27 -6.07
N GLN A 7 4.08 21.63 -6.09
CA GLN A 7 5.15 20.65 -6.25
C GLN A 7 5.26 19.72 -5.04
N ALA A 8 5.16 20.25 -3.82
CA ALA A 8 5.18 19.44 -2.59
C ALA A 8 4.02 18.42 -2.56
N PHE A 9 2.81 18.84 -2.97
CA PHE A 9 1.67 17.95 -3.07
C PHE A 9 1.88 16.85 -4.12
N LYS A 10 2.37 17.19 -5.32
CA LYS A 10 2.70 16.20 -6.36
C LYS A 10 3.68 15.14 -5.85
N GLY A 11 4.73 15.53 -5.15
CA GLY A 11 5.70 14.59 -4.55
C GLY A 11 5.04 13.62 -3.57
N ARG A 12 4.22 14.13 -2.65
CA ARG A 12 3.48 13.30 -1.67
C ARG A 12 2.46 12.38 -2.34
N PHE A 13 1.79 12.87 -3.38
CA PHE A 13 0.82 12.09 -4.15
C PHE A 13 1.48 10.96 -4.95
N VAL A 14 2.65 11.20 -5.54
CA VAL A 14 3.45 10.16 -6.21
C VAL A 14 3.84 9.08 -5.21
N ILE A 15 4.34 9.45 -4.02
CA ILE A 15 4.70 8.47 -2.97
C ILE A 15 3.49 7.62 -2.58
N LEU A 16 2.33 8.24 -2.34
CA LEU A 16 1.09 7.53 -2.05
C LEU A 16 0.69 6.57 -3.18
N THR A 17 0.75 7.04 -4.42
CA THR A 17 0.39 6.22 -5.59
C THR A 17 1.32 5.02 -5.73
N VAL A 18 2.63 5.20 -5.54
CA VAL A 18 3.62 4.12 -5.58
C VAL A 18 3.38 3.12 -4.45
N MET A 19 3.17 3.58 -3.21
CA MET A 19 2.85 2.71 -2.08
C MET A 19 1.59 1.88 -2.33
N LEU A 20 0.54 2.50 -2.87
CA LEU A 20 -0.72 1.81 -3.19
C LEU A 20 -0.51 0.73 -4.25
N ASN A 21 0.26 1.00 -5.30
CA ASN A 21 0.57 0.00 -6.32
C ASN A 21 1.36 -1.18 -5.73
N ILE A 22 2.34 -0.92 -4.86
CA ILE A 22 3.09 -1.99 -4.17
C ILE A 22 2.16 -2.86 -3.33
N ILE A 23 1.21 -2.25 -2.60
CA ILE A 23 0.20 -2.97 -1.83
C ILE A 23 -0.64 -3.86 -2.74
N VAL A 24 -1.17 -3.32 -3.83
CA VAL A 24 -1.99 -4.07 -4.79
C VAL A 24 -1.21 -5.26 -5.37
N LEU A 25 0.06 -5.05 -5.76
CA LEU A 25 0.93 -6.13 -6.25
C LEU A 25 1.18 -7.20 -5.19
N CYS A 26 1.42 -6.81 -3.93
CA CYS A 26 1.54 -7.77 -2.82
C CYS A 26 0.28 -8.61 -2.64
N PHE A 27 -0.90 -7.99 -2.61
CA PHE A 27 -2.16 -8.72 -2.47
C PHE A 27 -2.46 -9.61 -3.68
N ALA A 28 -2.18 -9.14 -4.89
CA ALA A 28 -2.35 -9.92 -6.11
C ALA A 28 -1.45 -11.17 -6.11
N MET A 29 -0.17 -11.03 -5.73
CA MET A 29 0.74 -12.17 -5.59
C MET A 29 0.30 -13.10 -4.44
N ALA A 30 -0.10 -12.56 -3.29
CA ALA A 30 -0.59 -13.35 -2.17
C ALA A 30 -1.80 -14.21 -2.57
N ALA A 31 -2.79 -13.59 -3.22
CA ALA A 31 -3.96 -14.27 -3.73
C ALA A 31 -3.56 -15.33 -4.77
N PHE A 32 -2.70 -14.98 -5.73
CA PHE A 32 -2.21 -15.94 -6.73
C PHE A 32 -1.55 -17.16 -6.08
N VAL A 33 -0.66 -16.94 -5.09
CA VAL A 33 0.03 -18.02 -4.38
C VAL A 33 -0.97 -18.88 -3.61
N LEU A 34 -1.94 -18.26 -2.91
CA LEU A 34 -2.97 -18.99 -2.18
C LEU A 34 -3.88 -19.80 -3.12
N PHE A 35 -4.37 -19.22 -4.21
CA PHE A 35 -5.25 -19.93 -5.15
C PHE A 35 -4.52 -21.02 -5.93
N ARG A 36 -3.25 -20.81 -6.30
CA ARG A 36 -2.51 -21.76 -7.13
C ARG A 36 -1.79 -22.86 -6.33
N PHE A 37 -1.30 -22.55 -5.13
CA PHE A 37 -0.42 -23.46 -4.37
C PHE A 37 -1.00 -23.91 -3.02
N ALA A 38 -2.09 -23.33 -2.52
CA ALA A 38 -2.75 -23.88 -1.32
C ALA A 38 -3.25 -25.33 -1.48
N PRO A 39 -3.66 -25.82 -2.67
CA PRO A 39 -4.04 -27.22 -2.83
C PRO A 39 -2.87 -28.21 -2.75
N GLU A 40 -1.62 -27.76 -2.94
CA GLU A 40 -0.45 -28.65 -3.10
C GLU A 40 0.40 -28.80 -1.83
N GLY A 41 0.03 -28.16 -0.72
CA GLY A 41 0.61 -28.43 0.61
C GLY A 41 0.68 -27.25 1.58
N THR A 42 1.10 -27.55 2.83
CA THR A 42 1.29 -26.60 3.93
C THR A 42 2.19 -25.38 3.63
N PRO A 43 3.31 -25.47 2.87
CA PRO A 43 4.22 -24.33 2.70
C PRO A 43 3.62 -23.19 1.85
N GLY A 44 2.84 -23.50 0.81
CA GLY A 44 2.18 -22.48 -0.02
C GLY A 44 1.14 -21.67 0.78
N LEU A 45 0.45 -22.33 1.69
CA LEU A 45 -0.51 -21.72 2.61
C LEU A 45 0.20 -20.77 3.60
N VAL A 46 1.31 -21.20 4.20
CA VAL A 46 2.11 -20.36 5.12
C VAL A 46 2.64 -19.12 4.41
N ILE A 47 3.23 -19.28 3.21
CA ILE A 47 3.76 -18.16 2.42
C ILE A 47 2.65 -17.19 2.02
N GLY A 48 1.49 -17.69 1.60
CA GLY A 48 0.35 -16.87 1.24
C GLY A 48 -0.24 -16.08 2.41
N ILE A 49 -0.35 -16.70 3.60
CA ILE A 49 -0.76 -16.00 4.83
C ILE A 49 0.26 -14.92 5.22
N LEU A 50 1.55 -15.22 5.12
CA LEU A 50 2.61 -14.27 5.46
C LEU A 50 2.60 -13.05 4.53
N LEU A 51 2.43 -13.29 3.22
CA LEU A 51 2.24 -12.22 2.22
C LEU A 51 0.99 -11.38 2.49
N LEU A 52 -0.13 -12.00 2.88
CA LEU A 52 -1.33 -11.27 3.30
C LEU A 52 -1.07 -10.40 4.52
N ALA A 53 -0.41 -10.92 5.55
CA ALA A 53 -0.08 -10.19 6.76
C ALA A 53 0.81 -8.97 6.46
N VAL A 54 1.82 -9.14 5.60
CA VAL A 54 2.67 -8.05 5.12
C VAL A 54 1.84 -7.02 4.33
N GLY A 55 0.96 -7.47 3.43
CA GLY A 55 0.07 -6.58 2.67
C GLY A 55 -0.85 -5.74 3.57
N VAL A 56 -1.40 -6.34 4.63
CA VAL A 56 -2.20 -5.64 5.65
C VAL A 56 -1.35 -4.60 6.40
N ALA A 57 -0.14 -4.96 6.84
CA ALA A 57 0.76 -4.03 7.53
C ALA A 57 1.12 -2.82 6.65
N PHE A 58 1.44 -3.05 5.38
CA PHE A 58 1.68 -1.98 4.41
C PHE A 58 0.44 -1.12 4.17
N SER A 59 -0.76 -1.72 4.13
CA SER A 59 -2.03 -0.98 3.99
C SER A 59 -2.29 -0.06 5.18
N VAL A 60 -2.00 -0.53 6.40
CA VAL A 60 -2.10 0.32 7.61
C VAL A 60 -1.11 1.47 7.55
N SER A 61 0.13 1.22 7.12
CA SER A 61 1.13 2.27 6.94
C SER A 61 0.70 3.29 5.89
N PHE A 62 0.22 2.84 4.72
CA PHE A 62 -0.33 3.70 3.68
C PHE A 62 -1.48 4.57 4.21
N ARG A 63 -2.39 4.00 5.01
CA ARG A 63 -3.48 4.75 5.62
C ARG A 63 -2.96 5.87 6.53
N LYS A 64 -1.92 5.62 7.33
CA LYS A 64 -1.27 6.68 8.14
C LYS A 64 -0.70 7.78 7.26
N HIS A 65 0.10 7.43 6.24
CA HIS A 65 0.68 8.41 5.31
C HIS A 65 -0.37 9.21 4.55
N TYR A 66 -1.47 8.57 4.16
CA TYR A 66 -2.61 9.22 3.51
C TYR A 66 -3.27 10.23 4.45
N THR A 67 -3.53 9.83 5.70
CA THR A 67 -4.20 10.68 6.69
C THR A 67 -3.34 11.89 7.04
N LEU A 68 -2.02 11.71 7.20
CA LEU A 68 -1.06 12.81 7.40
C LEU A 68 -1.01 13.76 6.20
N THR A 69 -0.99 13.22 4.98
CA THR A 69 -0.99 14.05 3.76
C THR A 69 -2.30 14.82 3.61
N LYS A 70 -3.43 14.21 3.99
CA LYS A 70 -4.75 14.86 4.00
C LYS A 70 -4.82 15.96 5.06
N ALA A 71 -4.37 15.71 6.27
CA ALA A 71 -4.32 16.72 7.34
C ALA A 71 -3.47 17.91 6.91
N TRP A 72 -2.28 17.66 6.37
CA TRP A 72 -1.44 18.71 5.81
C TRP A 72 -2.13 19.50 4.70
N LEU A 73 -2.88 18.84 3.81
CA LEU A 73 -3.62 19.52 2.74
C LEU A 73 -4.72 20.44 3.30
N GLN A 74 -5.38 20.04 4.39
CA GLN A 74 -6.41 20.84 5.06
C GLN A 74 -5.82 22.03 5.83
N GLU A 75 -4.56 21.95 6.23
CA GLU A 75 -3.82 23.05 6.87
C GLU A 75 -3.25 24.06 5.87
N GLN A 76 -3.23 23.75 4.57
CA GLN A 76 -2.81 24.71 3.55
C GLN A 76 -3.95 25.74 3.29
N PRO A 77 -3.68 27.06 3.40
CA PRO A 77 -4.66 28.11 3.12
C PRO A 77 -4.99 28.29 1.63
#